data_AF-A0A2S9FX37-F1
#
_entry.id   AF-A0A2S9FX37-F1
#
_cell.length_a   1.000
_cell.length_b   1.000
_cell.length_c   1.000
_cell.angle_alpha   90.00
_cell.angle_beta   90.00
_cell.angle_gamma   90.00
#
_symmetry.space_group_name_H-M   'P 1'
#
loop_
_entity.id
_entity.type
_entity.pdbx_description
1 polymer ?
#
loop_
_entity_poly.entity_id
_entity_poly.type
_entity_poly.pdbx_seq_one_letter_code
_entity_poly.pdbx_strand_id
1 'polypeptide(L)'
;PEHSDDAAITISNRYAALHGARLEAGQSVELPEAPYLHLFVPGGEVVLEGAGPLHEGDAVRFTASGGQRVTATAPAEILVWEMHA
;
A
#
# COMPACT_ATOMS: atom_id res chain seq x y z
N PRO A 1 17.98 13.75 -6.64
CA PRO A 1 17.57 12.56 -5.86
C PRO A 1 16.37 12.96 -4.97
N GLU A 2 15.17 12.81 -5.50
CA GLU A 2 13.96 13.51 -5.00
C GLU A 2 12.98 12.66 -4.19
N HIS A 3 13.38 11.47 -3.71
CA HIS A 3 12.45 10.58 -2.98
C HIS A 3 13.13 9.84 -1.82
N SER A 4 13.95 10.53 -1.01
CA SER A 4 14.70 9.87 0.07
C SER A 4 13.99 9.81 1.42
N ASP A 5 12.82 10.44 1.59
CA ASP A 5 12.28 10.73 2.92
C ASP A 5 10.91 10.08 3.25
N ASP A 6 10.40 9.14 2.44
CA ASP A 6 9.07 8.54 2.66
C ASP A 6 9.07 7.03 2.96
N ALA A 7 10.23 6.37 3.03
CA ALA A 7 10.32 4.93 3.27
C ALA A 7 10.82 4.59 4.68
N ALA A 8 9.98 3.94 5.50
CA ALA A 8 10.32 3.56 6.87
C ALA A 8 11.40 2.44 6.96
N ILE A 9 11.54 1.58 5.94
CA ILE A 9 12.58 0.55 5.87
C ILE A 9 13.01 0.36 4.41
N THR A 10 14.31 0.56 4.12
CA THR A 10 14.91 0.20 2.85
C THR A 10 15.27 -1.28 2.83
N ILE A 11 14.46 -2.10 2.16
CA ILE A 11 14.86 -3.47 1.84
C ILE A 11 15.95 -3.37 0.77
N SER A 12 17.06 -4.09 0.95
CA SER A 12 18.21 -4.10 0.02
C SER A 12 17.91 -4.85 -1.29
N ASN A 13 16.84 -4.43 -1.96
CA ASN A 13 16.51 -4.74 -3.32
C ASN A 13 16.42 -3.40 -4.06
N ARG A 14 17.40 -3.09 -4.91
CA ARG A 14 17.51 -1.79 -5.60
C ARG A 14 16.29 -1.42 -6.47
N TYR A 15 15.37 -2.36 -6.68
CA TYR A 15 14.17 -2.23 -7.50
C TYR A 15 12.87 -2.39 -6.72
N ALA A 16 12.93 -2.53 -5.39
CA ALA A 16 11.73 -2.65 -4.57
C ALA A 16 11.80 -1.86 -3.26
N ALA A 17 10.71 -1.19 -2.92
CA ALA A 17 10.50 -0.52 -1.64
C ALA A 17 9.33 -1.18 -0.91
N LEU A 18 9.37 -1.19 0.43
CA LEU A 18 8.26 -1.59 1.27
C LEU A 18 7.75 -0.37 2.03
N HIS A 19 6.49 -0.04 1.80
CA HIS A 19 5.76 0.99 2.53
C HIS A 19 4.84 0.33 3.55
N GLY A 20 4.68 0.97 4.71
CA GLY A 20 3.76 0.52 5.76
C GLY A 20 2.98 1.69 6.31
N ALA A 21 1.68 1.50 6.49
CA ALA A 21 0.82 2.51 7.08
C ALA A 21 -0.11 1.88 8.12
N ARG A 22 -0.31 2.61 9.22
CA ARG A 22 -1.34 2.33 10.22
C ARG A 22 -2.36 3.45 10.18
N LEU A 23 -3.63 3.08 10.07
CA LEU A 23 -4.74 3.99 9.80
C LEU A 23 -5.83 3.79 10.85
N GLU A 24 -6.32 4.89 11.41
CA GLU A 24 -7.58 4.93 12.14
C GLU A 24 -8.76 5.00 11.17
N ALA A 25 -9.96 4.64 11.64
CA ALA A 25 -11.16 4.68 10.82
C ALA A 25 -11.39 6.07 10.17
N GLY A 26 -11.61 6.08 8.86
CA GLY A 26 -11.75 7.29 8.05
C GLY A 26 -10.44 7.88 7.52
N GLN A 27 -9.27 7.46 8.02
CA GLN A 27 -7.99 7.87 7.44
C GLN A 27 -7.77 7.20 6.08
N SER A 28 -7.04 7.91 5.21
CA SER A 28 -6.73 7.44 3.86
C SER A 28 -5.28 7.72 3.51
N VAL A 29 -4.74 6.89 2.63
CA VAL A 29 -3.43 7.08 1.98
C VAL A 29 -3.55 6.81 0.49
N GLU A 30 -2.72 7.49 -0.28
CA GLU A 30 -2.58 7.24 -1.72
C GLU A 30 -1.48 6.21 -1.94
N LEU A 31 -1.75 5.22 -2.80
CA LEU A 31 -0.74 4.22 -3.16
C LEU A 31 0.30 4.82 -4.12
N PRO A 32 1.58 4.46 -3.98
CA PRO A 32 2.62 4.94 -4.88
C PRO A 32 2.35 4.50 -6.33
N GLU A 33 2.85 5.26 -7.30
CA GLU A 33 2.82 4.85 -8.70
C GLU A 33 4.04 3.99 -9.05
N ALA A 34 3.80 2.76 -9.52
CA ALA A 34 4.86 1.88 -10.01
C ALA A 34 4.33 0.85 -11.03
N PRO A 35 5.23 0.20 -11.81
CA PRO A 35 4.84 -0.86 -12.74
C PRO A 35 4.09 -2.00 -12.06
N TYR A 36 4.50 -2.36 -10.84
CA TYR A 36 3.83 -3.40 -10.05
C TYR A 36 3.76 -2.97 -8.59
N LEU A 37 2.57 -3.17 -7.99
CA LEU A 37 2.39 -3.08 -6.54
C LEU A 37 1.83 -4.39 -6.01
N HIS A 38 2.18 -4.69 -4.76
CA HIS A 38 1.50 -5.70 -3.97
C HIS A 38 1.05 -5.10 -2.65
N LEU A 39 -0.26 -4.99 -2.46
CA LEU A 39 -0.87 -4.57 -1.19
C LEU A 39 -1.26 -5.80 -0.39
N PHE A 40 -0.99 -5.78 0.90
CA PHE A 40 -1.44 -6.78 1.87
C PHE A 40 -2.03 -6.09 3.10
N VAL A 41 -3.13 -6.62 3.62
CA VAL A 41 -3.78 -6.14 4.86
C VAL A 41 -3.44 -7.11 6.00
N PRO A 42 -2.36 -6.87 6.77
CA PRO A 42 -2.04 -7.71 7.94
C PRO A 42 -3.07 -7.64 9.06
N GLY A 43 -3.94 -6.61 9.10
CA GLY A 43 -4.98 -6.50 10.12
C GLY A 43 -5.96 -5.35 9.84
N GLY A 44 -7.20 -5.54 10.27
CA GLY A 44 -8.28 -4.55 10.14
C GLY A 44 -9.02 -4.60 8.81
N GLU A 45 -9.67 -3.48 8.46
CA GLU A 45 -10.54 -3.37 7.29
C GLU A 45 -10.31 -2.05 6.55
N VAL A 46 -10.18 -2.14 5.23
CA VAL A 46 -10.00 -1.00 4.34
C VAL A 46 -10.88 -1.13 3.10
N VAL A 47 -11.13 -0.02 2.42
CA VAL A 47 -11.69 0.02 1.07
C VAL A 47 -10.63 0.55 0.13
N LEU A 48 -10.37 -0.21 -0.93
CA LEU A 48 -9.49 0.18 -2.02
C LEU A 48 -10.32 0.73 -3.18
N GLU A 49 -9.96 1.92 -3.64
CA GLU A 49 -10.57 2.55 -4.80
C GLU A 49 -10.51 1.62 -6.04
N GLY A 50 -11.68 1.36 -6.63
CA GLY A 50 -11.82 0.50 -7.81
C GLY A 50 -11.88 -1.01 -7.54
N ALA A 51 -11.56 -1.47 -6.32
CA ALA A 51 -11.60 -2.89 -5.95
C ALA A 51 -12.62 -3.21 -4.84
N GLY A 52 -12.97 -2.23 -4.00
CA GLY A 52 -13.93 -2.41 -2.91
C GLY A 52 -13.27 -2.80 -1.58
N PRO A 53 -14.02 -3.43 -0.66
CA PRO A 53 -13.53 -3.75 0.68
C PRO A 53 -12.48 -4.86 0.66
N LEU A 54 -11.48 -4.73 1.53
CA LEU A 54 -10.44 -5.70 1.83
C LEU A 54 -10.36 -5.88 3.35
N HIS A 55 -10.17 -7.11 3.79
CA HIS A 55 -10.11 -7.48 5.20
C HIS A 55 -8.73 -8.06 5.53
N GLU A 56 -8.50 -8.31 6.81
CA GLU A 56 -7.32 -9.01 7.29
C GLU A 56 -7.03 -10.28 6.47
N GLY A 57 -5.79 -10.39 6.00
CA GLY A 57 -5.31 -11.49 5.17
C GLY A 57 -5.50 -11.29 3.66
N ASP A 58 -6.28 -10.31 3.23
CA ASP A 58 -6.47 -10.04 1.80
C ASP A 58 -5.22 -9.39 1.17
N ALA A 59 -5.03 -9.69 -0.11
CA ALA A 59 -3.93 -9.16 -0.89
C ALA A 59 -4.38 -8.77 -2.30
N VAL A 60 -3.84 -7.66 -2.80
CA VAL A 60 -4.12 -7.14 -4.14
C VAL A 60 -2.82 -6.99 -4.91
N ARG A 61 -2.86 -7.31 -6.20
CA ARG A 61 -1.75 -7.08 -7.13
C ARG A 61 -2.19 -6.08 -8.19
N PHE A 62 -1.30 -5.15 -8.45
CA PHE A 62 -1.49 -4.07 -9.40
C PHE A 62 -0.49 -4.24 -10.54
N THR A 63 -0.92 -3.98 -11.77
CA THR A 63 -0.06 -3.99 -12.95
C THR A 63 -0.31 -2.72 -13.75
N ALA A 64 0.74 -1.94 -14.00
CA ALA A 64 0.67 -0.63 -14.65
C ALA A 64 -0.39 0.30 -14.02
N SER A 65 -0.57 0.22 -12.71
CA SER A 65 -1.55 0.97 -11.94
C SER A 65 -1.01 1.31 -10.55
N GLY A 66 -1.31 2.52 -10.09
CA GLY A 66 -0.98 3.09 -8.78
C GLY A 66 -1.78 4.39 -8.60
N GLY A 67 -1.53 5.14 -7.52
CA GLY A 67 -2.28 6.38 -7.24
C GLY A 67 -3.74 6.16 -6.81
N GLN A 68 -4.12 4.92 -6.50
CA GLN A 68 -5.43 4.59 -5.94
C GLN A 68 -5.45 4.89 -4.44
N ARG A 69 -6.59 5.37 -3.96
CA ARG A 69 -6.77 5.61 -2.53
C ARG A 69 -7.14 4.33 -1.78
N VAL A 70 -6.53 4.17 -0.61
CA VAL A 70 -6.95 3.20 0.40
C VAL A 70 -7.51 3.96 1.60
N THR A 71 -8.72 3.63 2.02
CA THR A 71 -9.39 4.26 3.17
C THR A 71 -9.73 3.20 4.21
N ALA A 72 -9.37 3.43 5.47
CA ALA A 72 -9.70 2.53 6.56
C ALA A 72 -11.18 2.66 6.98
N THR A 73 -11.91 1.54 7.05
CA THR A 73 -13.28 1.49 7.59
C THR A 73 -13.30 1.13 9.08
N ALA A 74 -12.24 0.49 9.56
CA ALA A 74 -11.91 0.25 10.96
C ALA A 74 -10.40 0.47 11.15
N PRO A 75 -9.86 0.55 12.38
CA PRO A 75 -8.41 0.60 12.58
C PRO A 75 -7.71 -0.52 11.81
N ALA A 76 -6.75 -0.16 10.96
CA ALA A 76 -6.14 -1.06 9.99
C ALA A 76 -4.65 -0.82 9.80
N GLU A 77 -3.96 -1.87 9.38
CA GLU A 77 -2.57 -1.84 8.96
C GLU A 77 -2.48 -2.35 7.52
N ILE A 78 -1.70 -1.66 6.68
CA ILE A 78 -1.44 -2.07 5.30
C ILE A 78 0.06 -2.08 5.03
N LEU A 79 0.48 -3.04 4.21
CA LEU A 79 1.83 -3.16 3.65
C LEU A 79 1.76 -3.08 2.14
N VAL A 80 2.64 -2.31 1.53
CA VAL A 80 2.69 -2.12 0.08
C VAL A 80 4.11 -2.34 -0.43
N TRP A 81 4.29 -3.36 -1.25
CA TRP A 81 5.54 -3.54 -2.01
C TRP A 81 5.42 -2.83 -3.34
N GLU A 82 6.33 -1.89 -3.55
CA GLU A 82 6.54 -1.19 -4.82
C GLU A 82 7.65 -1.89 -5.59
N MET A 83 7.43 -2.26 -6.85
CA MET A 83 8.40 -3.00 -7.66
C MET A 83 8.52 -2.43 -9.08
N HIS A 84 9.77 -2.20 -9.51
CA HIS A 84 10.10 -1.58 -10.81
C HIS A 84 10.74 -2.53 -11.84
N ALA A 85 10.91 -3.81 -11.49
CA ALA A 85 11.48 -4.84 -12.37
C ALA A 85 10.94 -6.23 -12.01
#